data_AF-A0A7C6N1V9-F1
#
_entry.id   AF-A0A7C6N1V9-F1
#
_cell.length_a   1.000
_cell.length_b   1.000
_cell.length_c   1.000
_cell.angle_alpha   90.00
_cell.angle_beta   90.00
_cell.angle_gamma   90.00
#
_symmetry.space_group_name_H-M   'P 1'
#
loop_
_entity.id
_entity.type
_entity.pdbx_description
1 polymer ?
#
loop_
_entity_poly.entity_id
_entity_poly.type
_entity_poly.pdbx_seq_one_letter_code
_entity_poly.pdbx_strand_id
1 'polypeptide(L)'
;MRIGLLRHFKVNCPHKKMMTSKEFREWSHKYEVSKVIKKKVEMYGVQWDICYVSDMPRAITTAKEVYSGNLKIDRLLREVDNAPFIHTERLRLPFEVWHICGRLAWFFKSKSQPETIKGTRERIAKFLDRIDWSKENILIVFHGFMIYNFQKELRKRGFEGEKLRIVKNGVLYQYFREDSIKEVACNEDNTDLCG
;
A
#
# COMPACT_ATOMS: atom_id res chain seq x y z
N MET A 1 -2.28 -19.43 1.12
CA MET A 1 -2.59 -18.03 0.75
C MET A 1 -1.39 -17.20 0.31
N ARG A 2 -1.59 -16.34 -0.71
CA ARG A 2 -0.64 -15.37 -1.27
C ARG A 2 -1.20 -13.95 -1.30
N ILE A 3 -0.39 -12.97 -0.89
CA ILE A 3 -0.67 -11.53 -1.05
C ILE A 3 0.41 -10.87 -1.89
N GLY A 4 -0.01 -10.17 -2.95
CA GLY A 4 0.81 -9.31 -3.77
C GLY A 4 0.66 -7.85 -3.39
N LEU A 5 1.73 -7.18 -2.96
CA LEU A 5 1.77 -5.74 -2.76
C LEU A 5 2.44 -5.07 -3.96
N LEU A 6 1.74 -4.14 -4.60
CA LEU A 6 2.24 -3.41 -5.75
C LEU A 6 2.16 -1.90 -5.51
N ARG A 7 3.31 -1.23 -5.51
CA ARG A 7 3.35 0.23 -5.56
C ARG A 7 2.95 0.70 -6.96
N HIS A 8 2.06 1.70 -7.04
CA HIS A 8 1.66 2.34 -8.28
C HIS A 8 2.86 2.74 -9.16
N PHE A 9 2.65 2.90 -10.46
CA PHE A 9 3.66 3.37 -11.41
C PHE A 9 4.21 4.76 -11.10
N LYS A 10 5.42 5.07 -11.58
CA LYS A 10 6.03 6.39 -11.37
C LYS A 10 5.12 7.46 -11.98
N VAL A 11 4.80 8.49 -11.23
CA VAL A 11 4.03 9.63 -11.75
C VAL A 11 4.94 10.54 -12.57
N ASN A 12 4.48 10.95 -13.75
CA ASN A 12 5.19 11.92 -14.59
C ASN A 12 4.87 13.34 -14.11
N CYS A 13 5.52 13.76 -13.03
CA CYS A 13 5.38 15.12 -12.49
C CYS A 13 6.75 15.69 -12.12
N PRO A 14 7.40 16.44 -13.02
CA PRO A 14 8.64 17.14 -12.72
C PRO A 14 8.47 18.10 -11.54
N HIS A 15 9.53 18.30 -10.76
CA HIS A 15 9.57 19.21 -9.62
C HIS A 15 10.74 20.19 -9.74
N LYS A 16 10.66 21.31 -9.02
CA LYS A 16 11.81 22.20 -8.85
C LYS A 16 12.81 21.54 -7.90
N LYS A 17 14.09 21.89 -8.01
CA LYS A 17 15.12 21.43 -7.06
C LYS A 17 14.89 22.02 -5.67
N MET A 18 14.53 23.31 -5.60
CA MET A 18 14.31 24.06 -4.37
C MET A 18 12.90 24.68 -4.37
N MET A 19 12.15 24.50 -3.28
CA MET A 19 10.74 24.91 -3.18
C MET A 19 10.43 25.56 -1.83
N THR A 20 9.55 26.56 -1.81
CA THR A 20 8.86 27.02 -0.57
C THR A 20 7.79 26.01 -0.14
N SER A 21 7.19 26.20 1.05
CA SER A 21 6.09 25.33 1.48
C SER A 21 4.87 25.41 0.55
N LYS A 22 4.58 26.61 0.00
CA LYS A 22 3.50 26.80 -0.97
C LYS A 22 3.81 26.11 -2.29
N GLU A 23 5.01 26.29 -2.83
CA GLU A 23 5.42 25.63 -4.08
C GLU A 23 5.37 24.10 -3.95
N PHE A 24 5.77 23.55 -2.79
CA PHE A 24 5.68 22.12 -2.52
C PHE A 24 4.23 21.63 -2.42
N ARG A 25 3.34 22.42 -1.82
CA ARG A 25 1.90 22.12 -1.76
C ARG A 25 1.27 22.13 -3.16
N GLU A 26 1.52 23.17 -3.94
CA GLU A 26 1.05 23.29 -5.34
C GLU A 26 1.55 22.11 -6.19
N TRP A 27 2.81 21.74 -6.05
CA TRP A 27 3.37 20.58 -6.72
C TRP A 27 2.68 19.28 -6.28
N SER A 28 2.39 19.12 -4.98
CA SER A 28 1.68 17.94 -4.46
C SER A 28 0.27 17.82 -5.05
N HIS A 29 -0.46 18.94 -5.19
CA HIS A 29 -1.76 18.96 -5.86
C HIS A 29 -1.65 18.56 -7.34
N LYS A 30 -0.64 19.10 -8.05
CA LYS A 30 -0.37 18.72 -9.45
C LYS A 30 -0.03 17.23 -9.57
N TYR A 31 0.74 16.68 -8.63
CA TYR A 31 1.13 15.28 -8.60
C TYR A 31 -0.08 14.34 -8.49
N GLU A 32 -1.08 14.70 -7.67
CA GLU A 32 -2.29 13.89 -7.47
C GLU A 32 -3.09 13.63 -8.75
N VAL A 33 -3.09 14.60 -9.68
CA VAL A 33 -3.82 14.52 -10.97
C VAL A 33 -2.92 14.15 -12.16
N SER A 34 -1.62 13.97 -11.95
CA SER A 34 -0.67 13.70 -13.02
C SER A 34 -0.72 12.23 -13.49
N LYS A 35 -0.46 12.03 -14.78
CA LYS A 35 -0.41 10.69 -15.39
C LYS A 35 0.79 9.88 -14.90
N VAL A 36 0.66 8.57 -14.92
CA VAL A 36 1.76 7.64 -14.64
C VAL A 36 2.52 7.26 -15.90
N ILE A 37 3.79 6.92 -15.72
CA ILE A 37 4.66 6.29 -16.72
C ILE A 37 4.47 4.78 -16.57
N LYS A 38 3.71 4.18 -17.49
CA LYS A 38 3.49 2.74 -17.52
C LYS A 38 4.80 2.02 -17.78
N LYS A 39 4.92 0.82 -17.22
CA LYS A 39 5.99 -0.12 -17.52
C LYS A 39 5.47 -1.54 -17.36
N LYS A 40 6.14 -2.50 -18.00
CA LYS A 40 5.88 -3.92 -17.74
C LYS A 40 6.16 -4.23 -16.26
N VAL A 41 5.24 -4.96 -15.64
CA VAL A 41 5.39 -5.51 -14.29
C VAL A 41 5.57 -7.01 -14.44
N GLU A 42 6.57 -7.55 -13.75
CA GLU A 42 6.73 -8.99 -13.65
C GLU A 42 5.68 -9.53 -12.66
N MET A 43 4.70 -10.26 -13.17
CA MET A 43 3.58 -10.83 -12.41
C MET A 43 3.81 -12.31 -12.08
N TYR A 44 4.94 -12.89 -12.52
CA TYR A 44 5.38 -14.25 -12.21
C TYR A 44 4.35 -15.34 -12.56
N GLY A 45 3.52 -15.09 -13.59
CA GLY A 45 2.48 -16.03 -14.04
C GLY A 45 1.35 -16.26 -13.03
N VAL A 46 1.24 -15.44 -11.98
CA VAL A 46 0.23 -15.62 -10.94
C VAL A 46 -1.12 -15.13 -11.44
N GLN A 47 -2.13 -15.99 -11.39
CA GLN A 47 -3.53 -15.60 -11.54
C GLN A 47 -4.02 -15.03 -10.20
N TRP A 48 -4.30 -13.74 -10.18
CA TRP A 48 -4.86 -13.06 -9.00
C TRP A 48 -6.38 -13.23 -9.01
N ASP A 49 -6.95 -13.63 -7.88
CA ASP A 49 -8.39 -13.89 -7.75
C ASP A 49 -9.18 -12.61 -7.49
N ILE A 50 -8.52 -11.64 -6.84
CA ILE A 50 -9.10 -10.37 -6.46
C ILE A 50 -8.03 -9.28 -6.42
N CYS A 51 -8.41 -8.06 -6.78
CA CYS A 51 -7.54 -6.89 -6.71
C CYS A 51 -8.19 -5.77 -5.89
N TYR A 52 -7.57 -5.43 -4.76
CA TYR A 52 -7.87 -4.24 -4.00
C TYR A 52 -6.98 -3.08 -4.45
N VAL A 53 -7.53 -1.88 -4.52
CA VAL A 53 -6.80 -0.73 -5.07
C VAL A 53 -7.14 0.55 -4.31
N SER A 54 -6.15 1.40 -4.08
CA SER A 54 -6.41 2.75 -3.60
C SER A 54 -7.24 3.53 -4.62
N ASP A 55 -8.17 4.36 -4.13
CA ASP A 55 -8.98 5.25 -4.97
C ASP A 55 -8.20 6.40 -5.65
N MET A 56 -6.88 6.46 -5.49
CA MET A 56 -6.03 7.43 -6.16
C MET A 56 -5.83 7.07 -7.64
N PRO A 57 -5.97 8.03 -8.60
CA PRO A 57 -5.90 7.75 -10.03
C PRO A 57 -4.67 6.94 -10.47
N ARG A 58 -3.49 7.28 -9.95
CA ARG A 58 -2.23 6.57 -10.21
C ARG A 58 -2.27 5.08 -9.84
N ALA A 59 -2.93 4.73 -8.74
CA ALA A 59 -3.08 3.35 -8.29
C ALA A 59 -4.08 2.61 -9.18
N ILE A 60 -5.21 3.23 -9.50
CA ILE A 60 -6.22 2.68 -10.42
C ILE A 60 -5.62 2.41 -11.80
N THR A 61 -4.90 3.37 -12.40
CA THR A 61 -4.24 3.17 -13.70
C THR A 61 -3.22 2.04 -13.65
N THR A 62 -2.51 1.88 -12.54
CA THR A 62 -1.57 0.76 -12.38
C THR A 62 -2.32 -0.57 -12.28
N ALA A 63 -3.38 -0.64 -11.48
CA ALA A 63 -4.14 -1.87 -11.28
C ALA A 63 -4.79 -2.35 -12.58
N LYS A 64 -5.37 -1.44 -13.37
CA LYS A 64 -5.93 -1.75 -14.70
C LYS A 64 -4.91 -2.30 -15.70
N GLU A 65 -3.62 -1.98 -15.51
CA GLU A 65 -2.55 -2.49 -16.38
C GLU A 65 -2.14 -3.92 -16.03
N VAL A 66 -2.23 -4.30 -14.75
CA VAL A 66 -1.68 -5.57 -14.24
C VAL A 66 -2.75 -6.60 -13.88
N TYR A 67 -4.02 -6.21 -13.91
CA TYR A 67 -5.14 -7.03 -13.51
C TYR A 67 -6.37 -6.77 -14.38
N SER A 68 -6.95 -7.85 -14.90
CA SER A 68 -8.04 -7.80 -15.90
C SER A 68 -9.44 -7.94 -15.29
N GLY A 69 -9.56 -8.30 -14.00
CA GLY A 69 -10.84 -8.47 -13.33
C GLY A 69 -11.40 -7.18 -12.72
N ASN A 70 -12.48 -7.32 -11.94
CA ASN A 70 -13.10 -6.19 -11.25
C ASN A 70 -12.24 -5.67 -10.08
N LEU A 71 -12.00 -4.36 -10.06
CA LEU A 71 -11.23 -3.69 -9.01
C LEU A 71 -12.11 -3.40 -7.78
N LYS A 72 -11.61 -3.74 -6.59
CA LYS A 72 -12.20 -3.36 -5.30
C LYS A 72 -11.53 -2.09 -4.80
N ILE A 73 -12.16 -0.94 -5.05
CA ILE A 73 -11.61 0.37 -4.70
C ILE A 73 -11.79 0.63 -3.21
N ASP A 74 -10.73 1.07 -2.54
CA ASP A 74 -10.70 1.24 -1.09
C ASP A 74 -9.88 2.47 -0.65
N ARG A 75 -10.53 3.38 0.09
CA ARG A 75 -9.91 4.60 0.63
C ARG A 75 -8.90 4.33 1.76
N LEU A 76 -9.03 3.21 2.47
CA LEU A 76 -8.08 2.82 3.51
C LEU A 76 -6.71 2.46 2.93
N LEU A 77 -6.60 2.31 1.61
CA LEU A 77 -5.33 2.09 0.92
C LEU A 77 -4.64 3.39 0.49
N ARG A 78 -5.20 4.58 0.76
CA ARG A 78 -4.56 5.86 0.43
C ARG A 78 -3.18 6.00 1.10
N GLU A 79 -2.28 6.73 0.45
CA GLU A 79 -0.99 7.07 1.02
C GLU A 79 -1.16 7.93 2.27
N VAL A 80 -0.20 7.86 3.19
CA VAL A 80 -0.11 8.84 4.27
C VAL A 80 0.26 10.19 3.64
N ASP A 81 -0.60 11.18 3.81
CA ASP A 81 -0.38 12.54 3.34
C ASP A 81 0.98 13.06 3.81
N ASN A 82 1.73 13.64 2.88
CA ASN A 82 3.03 14.23 3.16
C ASN A 82 2.93 15.75 3.01
N ALA A 83 2.28 16.38 4.00
CA ALA A 83 2.13 17.83 4.04
C ALA A 83 3.49 18.51 4.30
N PRO A 84 3.67 19.78 3.86
CA PRO A 84 4.83 20.57 4.29
C PRO A 84 4.93 20.57 5.83
N PHE A 85 6.09 20.21 6.35
CA PHE A 85 6.30 20.10 7.80
C PHE A 85 6.34 21.46 8.51
N ILE A 86 6.53 22.54 7.76
CA ILE A 86 6.47 23.94 8.22
C ILE A 86 5.72 24.78 7.19
N HIS A 87 5.09 25.87 7.64
CA HIS A 87 4.46 26.86 6.79
C HIS A 87 5.37 28.09 6.68
N THR A 88 6.03 28.27 5.54
CA THR A 88 6.93 29.39 5.31
C THR A 88 7.05 29.69 3.82
N GLU A 89 6.84 30.97 3.48
CA GLU A 89 7.00 31.47 2.12
C GLU A 89 8.40 32.02 1.84
N ARG A 90 9.23 32.18 2.89
CA ARG A 90 10.55 32.80 2.79
C ARG A 90 11.67 31.77 2.66
N LEU A 91 11.48 30.58 3.23
CA LEU A 91 12.49 29.52 3.20
C LEU A 91 12.23 28.59 2.02
N ARG A 92 13.28 28.33 1.25
CA ARG A 92 13.29 27.32 0.19
C ARG A 92 14.15 26.14 0.62
N LEU A 93 13.60 24.94 0.54
CA LEU A 93 14.32 23.72 0.86
C LEU A 93 14.38 22.81 -0.37
N PRO A 94 15.36 21.90 -0.42
CA PRO A 94 15.39 20.86 -1.45
C PRO A 94 14.10 20.02 -1.43
N PHE A 95 13.67 19.57 -2.60
CA PHE A 95 12.47 18.75 -2.76
C PHE A 95 12.47 17.52 -1.85
N GLU A 96 13.60 16.84 -1.75
CA GLU A 96 13.79 15.65 -0.94
C GLU A 96 13.66 15.95 0.56
N VAL A 97 14.10 17.14 1.00
CA VAL A 97 13.99 17.57 2.40
C VAL A 97 12.53 17.73 2.81
N TRP A 98 11.67 18.28 1.95
CA TRP A 98 10.23 18.37 2.22
C TRP A 98 9.60 16.99 2.47
N HIS A 99 9.99 15.98 1.69
CA HIS A 99 9.53 14.61 1.89
C HIS A 99 10.10 13.97 3.15
N ILE A 100 11.41 14.05 3.38
CA ILE A 100 12.06 13.44 4.54
C ILE A 100 11.51 14.04 5.83
N CYS A 101 11.48 15.37 5.94
CA CYS A 101 10.99 16.06 7.13
C CYS A 101 9.50 15.83 7.36
N GLY A 102 8.67 15.73 6.31
CA GLY A 102 7.28 15.32 6.44
C GLY A 102 7.12 13.91 7.04
N ARG A 103 7.93 12.95 6.57
CA ARG A 103 7.95 11.59 7.15
C ARG A 103 8.48 11.55 8.59
N LEU A 104 9.48 12.36 8.93
CA LEU A 104 9.96 12.49 10.31
C LEU A 104 8.89 13.10 11.21
N ALA A 105 8.23 14.18 10.78
CA ALA A 105 7.12 14.78 11.52
C ALA A 105 6.00 13.78 11.78
N TRP A 106 5.69 12.91 10.80
CA TRP A 106 4.70 11.84 10.95
C TRP A 106 5.17 10.78 11.97
N PHE A 107 6.44 10.41 11.90
CA PHE A 107 7.04 9.42 12.78
C PHE A 107 7.02 9.88 14.24
N PHE A 108 7.36 11.14 14.48
CA PHE A 108 7.31 11.78 15.80
C PHE A 108 5.89 12.21 16.22
N LYS A 109 4.84 11.83 15.47
CA LYS A 109 3.44 12.16 15.75
C LYS A 109 3.21 13.66 15.95
N SER A 110 3.93 14.47 15.18
CA SER A 110 3.77 15.93 15.20
C SER A 110 2.34 16.29 14.85
N LYS A 111 1.77 17.28 15.56
CA LYS A 111 0.44 17.86 15.24
C LYS A 111 0.38 18.47 13.82
N SER A 112 1.52 18.67 13.17
CA SER A 112 1.61 19.14 11.79
C SER A 112 1.20 18.09 10.75
N GLN A 113 1.08 16.81 11.12
CA GLN A 113 0.72 15.73 10.21
C GLN A 113 -0.70 15.23 10.46
N PRO A 114 -1.46 14.92 9.39
CA PRO A 114 -2.88 14.56 9.50
C PRO A 114 -3.12 13.15 10.04
N GLU A 115 -2.12 12.27 10.02
CA GLU A 115 -2.20 10.89 10.51
C GLU A 115 -0.94 10.54 11.31
N THR A 116 -1.05 9.65 12.30
CA THR A 116 0.10 9.13 13.07
C THR A 116 0.46 7.72 12.62
N ILE A 117 1.65 7.22 12.99
CA ILE A 117 2.03 5.83 12.75
C ILE A 117 1.06 4.80 13.33
N LYS A 118 0.44 5.11 14.48
CA LYS A 118 -0.59 4.25 15.09
C LYS A 118 -1.85 4.24 14.21
N GLY A 119 -2.33 5.42 13.82
CA GLY A 119 -3.48 5.57 12.93
C GLY A 119 -3.29 4.86 11.58
N THR A 120 -2.10 4.97 10.98
CA THR A 120 -1.78 4.26 9.73
C THR A 120 -1.85 2.74 9.90
N ARG A 121 -1.34 2.19 11.01
CA ARG A 121 -1.41 0.73 11.27
C ARG A 121 -2.84 0.28 11.58
N GLU A 122 -3.60 1.04 12.34
CA GLU A 122 -5.01 0.77 12.61
C GLU A 122 -5.85 0.78 11.33
N ARG A 123 -5.57 1.74 10.43
CA ARG A 123 -6.20 1.81 9.11
C ARG A 123 -5.88 0.61 8.24
N ILE A 124 -4.62 0.15 8.25
CA ILE A 124 -4.21 -1.08 7.55
C ILE A 124 -4.87 -2.30 8.16
N ALA A 125 -4.90 -2.42 9.49
CA ALA A 125 -5.57 -3.51 10.17
C ALA A 125 -7.05 -3.56 9.80
N LYS A 126 -7.76 -2.42 9.91
CA LYS A 126 -9.16 -2.31 9.49
C LYS A 126 -9.40 -2.70 8.03
N PHE A 127 -8.47 -2.39 7.13
CA PHE A 127 -8.51 -2.86 5.75
C PHE A 127 -8.35 -4.38 5.67
N LEU A 128 -7.32 -4.94 6.30
CA LEU A 128 -7.04 -6.37 6.31
C LEU A 128 -8.15 -7.18 7.00
N ASP A 129 -8.86 -6.61 7.97
CA ASP A 129 -9.94 -7.31 8.68
C ASP A 129 -11.22 -7.42 7.83
N ARG A 130 -11.30 -6.70 6.70
CA ARG A 130 -12.48 -6.69 5.81
C ARG A 130 -12.25 -7.24 4.41
N ILE A 131 -11.02 -7.63 4.06
CA ILE A 131 -10.78 -8.25 2.76
C ILE A 131 -11.35 -9.66 2.72
N ASP A 132 -11.57 -10.16 1.52
CA ASP A 132 -12.09 -11.49 1.28
C ASP A 132 -10.97 -12.52 1.43
N TRP A 133 -10.86 -13.05 2.64
CA TRP A 133 -9.89 -14.09 2.99
C TRP A 133 -10.24 -15.47 2.42
N SER A 134 -11.36 -15.63 1.70
CA SER A 134 -11.64 -16.87 0.96
C SER A 134 -10.82 -16.98 -0.34
N LYS A 135 -10.11 -15.90 -0.73
CA LYS A 135 -9.28 -15.85 -1.94
C LYS A 135 -7.85 -16.28 -1.68
N GLU A 136 -7.31 -17.10 -2.58
CA GLU A 136 -5.96 -17.64 -2.44
C GLU A 136 -4.91 -16.61 -2.87
N ASN A 137 -5.15 -15.90 -3.98
CA ASN A 137 -4.21 -14.91 -4.52
C ASN A 137 -4.83 -13.51 -4.50
N ILE A 138 -4.43 -12.69 -3.52
CA ILE A 138 -4.95 -11.33 -3.32
C ILE A 138 -3.91 -10.30 -3.80
N LEU A 139 -4.27 -9.48 -4.79
CA LEU A 139 -3.45 -8.36 -5.25
C LEU A 139 -3.90 -7.06 -4.55
N ILE A 140 -2.95 -6.26 -4.09
CA ILE A 140 -3.19 -4.95 -3.47
C ILE A 140 -2.31 -3.91 -4.16
N VAL A 141 -2.93 -2.96 -4.85
CA VAL A 141 -2.25 -1.90 -5.63
C VAL A 141 -2.43 -0.54 -4.97
N PHE A 142 -1.33 0.05 -4.47
CA PHE A 142 -1.38 1.23 -3.62
C PHE A 142 -0.04 2.00 -3.62
N HIS A 143 0.43 2.45 -2.46
CA HIS A 143 1.49 3.46 -2.34
C HIS A 143 2.70 2.97 -1.54
N GLY A 144 3.83 3.62 -1.77
CA GLY A 144 5.13 3.10 -1.33
C GLY A 144 5.34 3.17 0.18
N PHE A 145 4.90 4.26 0.83
CA PHE A 145 5.15 4.41 2.26
C PHE A 145 4.23 3.52 3.10
N MET A 146 3.00 3.30 2.64
CA MET A 146 2.09 2.30 3.20
C MET A 146 2.68 0.88 3.21
N ILE A 147 3.45 0.47 2.18
CA ILE A 147 4.03 -0.89 2.10
C ILE A 147 4.87 -1.23 3.33
N TYR A 148 5.63 -0.27 3.87
CA TYR A 148 6.46 -0.50 5.06
C TYR A 148 5.65 -0.80 6.33
N ASN A 149 4.40 -0.34 6.42
CA ASN A 149 3.50 -0.64 7.52
C ASN A 149 2.67 -1.91 7.21
N PHE A 150 2.29 -2.13 5.95
CA PHE A 150 1.64 -3.35 5.51
C PHE A 150 2.48 -4.59 5.82
N GLN A 151 3.79 -4.59 5.50
CA GLN A 151 4.65 -5.74 5.83
C GLN A 151 4.66 -6.09 7.32
N LYS A 152 4.45 -5.12 8.22
CA LYS A 152 4.39 -5.37 9.67
C LYS A 152 3.04 -5.99 10.04
N GLU A 153 1.95 -5.47 9.50
CA GLU A 153 0.61 -5.99 9.77
C GLU A 153 0.35 -7.36 9.13
N LEU A 154 0.99 -7.65 8.00
CA LEU A 154 0.99 -8.98 7.37
C LEU A 154 1.77 -9.99 8.20
N ARG A 155 2.99 -9.64 8.66
CA ARG A 155 3.79 -10.54 9.52
C ARG A 155 3.09 -10.88 10.83
N LYS A 156 2.38 -9.93 11.44
CA LYS A 156 1.53 -10.20 12.62
C LYS A 156 0.42 -11.22 12.34
N ARG A 157 -0.01 -11.35 11.08
CA ARG A 157 -1.06 -12.28 10.62
C ARG A 157 -0.48 -13.59 10.07
N GLY A 158 0.80 -13.87 10.35
CA GLY A 158 1.48 -15.12 9.95
C GLY A 158 2.01 -15.12 8.52
N PHE A 159 2.00 -13.99 7.81
CA PHE A 159 2.58 -13.94 6.47
C PHE A 159 4.09 -13.73 6.49
N GLU A 160 4.77 -14.48 5.65
CA GLU A 160 6.21 -14.39 5.38
C GLU A 160 6.47 -13.78 4.01
N GLY A 161 7.63 -13.13 3.84
CA GLY A 161 7.99 -12.44 2.60
C GLY A 161 9.26 -11.62 2.78
N GLU A 162 9.74 -11.01 1.70
CA GLU A 162 10.97 -10.20 1.72
C GLU A 162 10.84 -9.04 2.73
N LYS A 163 11.90 -8.77 3.49
CA LYS A 163 11.97 -7.59 4.36
C LYS A 163 12.39 -6.36 3.56
N LEU A 164 11.41 -5.56 3.18
CA LEU A 164 11.62 -4.44 2.27
C LEU A 164 12.24 -3.24 2.98
N ARG A 165 13.42 -2.83 2.49
CA ARG A 165 14.07 -1.56 2.85
C ARG A 165 13.85 -0.47 1.79
N ILE A 166 13.68 -0.86 0.53
CA ILE A 166 13.46 0.04 -0.60
C ILE A 166 12.27 -0.48 -1.40
N VAL A 167 11.28 0.38 -1.63
CA VAL A 167 10.07 0.06 -2.38
C VAL A 167 10.07 0.80 -3.72
N LYS A 168 10.10 0.07 -4.83
CA LYS A 168 10.16 0.59 -6.19
C LYS A 168 8.75 0.63 -6.82
N ASN A 169 8.49 1.62 -7.66
CA ASN A 169 7.23 1.70 -8.43
C ASN A 169 7.11 0.51 -9.38
N GLY A 170 5.90 -0.05 -9.53
CA GLY A 170 5.61 -1.16 -10.45
C GLY A 170 6.50 -2.38 -10.24
N VAL A 171 6.79 -2.72 -8.98
CA VAL A 171 7.43 -3.97 -8.58
C VAL A 171 6.48 -4.69 -7.64
N LEU A 172 6.20 -5.95 -7.94
CA LEU A 172 5.34 -6.82 -7.16
C LEU A 172 6.15 -7.46 -6.02
N TYR A 173 5.68 -7.28 -4.80
CA TYR A 173 6.24 -7.90 -3.59
C TYR A 173 5.26 -8.95 -3.07
N GLN A 174 5.72 -10.18 -2.90
CA GLN A 174 4.86 -11.30 -2.55
C GLN A 174 5.05 -11.71 -1.09
N TYR A 175 3.94 -12.03 -0.45
CA TYR A 175 3.87 -12.54 0.91
C TYR A 175 3.03 -13.81 0.91
N PHE A 176 3.43 -14.78 1.72
CA PHE A 176 2.85 -16.12 1.74
C PHE A 176 2.50 -16.49 3.17
N ARG A 177 1.39 -17.20 3.32
CA ARG A 177 1.03 -17.87 4.57
C ARG A 177 0.57 -19.26 4.18
N GLU A 178 1.19 -20.27 4.80
CA GLU A 178 0.64 -21.61 4.77
C GLU A 178 -0.66 -21.57 5.56
N ASP A 179 -1.78 -21.78 4.88
CA ASP A 179 -3.03 -21.95 5.60
C ASP A 179 -2.93 -23.30 6.28
N SER A 180 -3.05 -23.30 7.61
CA SER A 180 -3.23 -24.50 8.40
C SER A 180 -4.58 -25.12 8.03
N ILE A 181 -4.63 -25.87 6.93
CA ILE A 181 -5.69 -26.82 6.65
C ILE A 181 -5.44 -28.03 7.56
N LYS A 182 -5.65 -27.86 8.86
CA LYS A 182 -5.84 -28.95 9.83
C LYS A 182 -6.84 -28.45 10.87
N GLU A 183 -7.90 -29.22 11.07
CA GLU A 183 -9.04 -29.02 11.98
C GLU A 183 -10.37 -28.56 11.34
N VAL A 184 -10.85 -29.29 10.33
CA VAL A 184 -12.30 -29.55 10.18
C VAL A 184 -12.58 -31.01 9.75
N ALA A 185 -11.61 -31.73 9.19
CA ALA A 185 -11.81 -33.09 8.67
C ALA A 185 -11.61 -34.25 9.68
N CYS A 186 -11.72 -34.03 11.01
CA CYS A 186 -11.56 -35.11 11.99
C CYS A 186 -12.73 -35.29 12.98
N ASN A 187 -13.90 -34.70 12.73
CA ASN A 187 -15.06 -34.84 13.61
C ASN A 187 -16.31 -35.48 12.97
N GLU A 188 -16.23 -36.02 11.74
CA GLU A 188 -17.37 -36.71 11.10
C GLU A 188 -17.21 -38.23 10.92
N ASP A 189 -16.08 -38.82 11.32
CA ASP A 189 -15.89 -40.29 11.28
C ASP A 189 -15.85 -40.89 12.69
N ASN A 190 -16.93 -40.71 13.47
CA ASN A 190 -17.12 -41.50 14.70
C ASN A 190 -18.56 -41.55 15.20
N THR A 191 -19.53 -41.82 14.33
CA THR A 191 -20.81 -42.42 14.73
C THR A 191 -21.35 -43.25 13.57
N ASP A 192 -20.87 -44.48 13.42
CA ASP A 192 -21.64 -45.58 12.83
C ASP A 192 -20.96 -46.93 13.08
N LEU A 193 -20.84 -47.29 14.36
CA LEU A 193 -20.65 -48.68 14.79
C LEU A 193 -21.24 -48.81 16.20
N CYS A 194 -22.50 -49.24 16.28
CA CYS A 194 -23.04 -50.13 17.32
C CYS A 194 -24.56 -50.30 17.17
N GLY A 195 -24.99 -51.54 16.92
CA GLY A 195 -26.20 -52.13 17.51
C GLY A 195 -27.50 -51.97 16.74
#